data_AF-A0A6G2DIW3-F1
#
_entry.id   AF-A0A6G2DIW3-F1
#
_cell.length_a   1.000
_cell.length_b   1.000
_cell.length_c   1.000
_cell.angle_alpha   90.00
_cell.angle_beta   90.00
_cell.angle_gamma   90.00
#
_symmetry.space_group_name_H-M   'P 1'
#
loop_
_entity.id
_entity.type
_entity.pdbx_description
1 polymer ?
#
loop_
_entity_poly.entity_id
_entity_poly.type
_entity_poly.pdbx_seq_one_letter_code
_entity_poly.pdbx_strand_id
1 'polypeptide(L)'
;MTQFQVRISGEAAYYLRMLKEKYETSEGINITKATILTRAFQNSKTVTNWTKVVQDNSISLKNIYPVEEKELKLNVALSDEVAEGIKKYKEILPSATNTQSVTLGICVKFLLKAELMTQLNHDISEPEKDFDKKFSILEKQLLEIVAPVNHKLLSDTIWNFKNNFIK
;
A
#
# COMPACT_ATOMS: atom_id res chain seq x y z
N MET A 1 2.63 14.13 -16.91
CA MET A 1 1.23 13.85 -16.50
C MET A 1 0.69 12.84 -17.49
N THR A 2 0.37 11.65 -17.00
CA THR A 2 -0.02 10.50 -17.82
C THR A 2 -1.48 10.15 -17.56
N GLN A 3 -2.18 9.76 -18.63
CA GLN A 3 -3.54 9.24 -18.53
C GLN A 3 -3.52 7.87 -17.85
N PHE A 4 -4.10 7.78 -16.66
CA PHE A 4 -4.23 6.54 -15.90
C PHE A 4 -5.66 6.00 -16.04
N GLN A 5 -5.80 4.90 -16.78
CA GLN A 5 -7.07 4.26 -17.05
C GLN A 5 -7.07 2.81 -16.55
N VAL A 6 -8.05 2.45 -15.72
CA VAL A 6 -8.16 1.09 -15.17
C VAL A 6 -9.61 0.73 -14.85
N ARG A 7 -9.94 -0.55 -14.99
CA ARG A 7 -11.20 -1.13 -14.48
C ARG A 7 -11.06 -1.47 -13.00
N ILE A 8 -12.03 -1.05 -12.21
CA ILE A 8 -12.04 -1.28 -10.76
C ILE A 8 -13.30 -2.04 -10.35
N SER A 9 -13.26 -2.71 -9.19
CA SER A 9 -14.41 -3.40 -8.62
C SER A 9 -15.38 -2.41 -7.97
N GLY A 10 -16.62 -2.86 -7.70
CA GLY A 10 -17.59 -2.07 -6.93
C GLY A 10 -17.10 -1.72 -5.53
N GLU A 11 -16.30 -2.59 -4.91
CA GLU A 11 -15.63 -2.34 -3.63
C GLU A 11 -14.62 -1.19 -3.71
N ALA A 12 -13.78 -1.16 -4.75
CA ALA A 12 -12.85 -0.05 -4.97
C ALA A 12 -13.56 1.27 -5.28
N ALA A 13 -14.66 1.22 -6.04
CA ALA A 13 -15.51 2.39 -6.29
C ALA A 13 -16.17 2.89 -5.00
N TYR A 14 -16.61 1.98 -4.13
CA TYR A 14 -17.13 2.30 -2.80
C TYR A 14 -16.07 2.99 -1.93
N TYR A 15 -14.84 2.47 -1.89
CA TYR A 15 -13.75 3.11 -1.15
C TYR A 15 -13.41 4.52 -1.66
N LEU A 16 -13.42 4.72 -2.99
CA LEU A 16 -13.27 6.05 -3.58
C LEU A 16 -14.36 7.03 -3.11
N ARG A 17 -15.62 6.59 -3.05
CA ARG A 17 -16.73 7.42 -2.55
C ARG A 17 -16.55 7.79 -1.08
N MET A 18 -16.23 6.81 -0.24
CA MET A 18 -15.99 7.05 1.19
C MET A 18 -14.84 8.02 1.43
N LEU A 19 -13.73 7.86 0.72
CA LEU A 19 -12.58 8.77 0.83
C LEU A 19 -12.91 10.17 0.34
N LYS A 20 -13.64 10.28 -0.78
CA LYS A 20 -14.12 11.57 -1.29
C LYS A 20 -14.96 12.28 -0.24
N GLU A 21 -15.98 11.61 0.29
CA GLU A 21 -16.87 12.17 1.32
C GLU A 21 -16.10 12.62 2.56
N LYS A 22 -15.16 11.78 3.06
CA LYS A 22 -14.30 12.12 4.20
C LYS A 22 -13.48 13.38 3.94
N TYR A 23 -12.77 13.45 2.81
CA TYR A 23 -11.92 14.59 2.49
C TYR A 23 -12.71 15.87 2.22
N GLU A 24 -13.83 15.77 1.49
CA GLU A 24 -14.68 16.93 1.21
C GLU A 24 -15.31 17.47 2.52
N THR A 25 -15.69 16.58 3.43
CA THR A 25 -16.22 16.96 4.75
C THR A 25 -15.13 17.61 5.61
N SER A 26 -13.90 17.09 5.60
CA SER A 26 -12.81 17.63 6.42
C SER A 26 -12.22 18.94 5.89
N GLU A 27 -12.17 19.12 4.57
CA GLU A 27 -11.49 20.25 3.92
C GLU A 27 -12.45 21.32 3.39
N GLY A 28 -13.74 21.01 3.27
CA GLY A 28 -14.74 21.96 2.74
C GLY A 28 -14.58 22.29 1.26
N ILE A 29 -13.78 21.51 0.51
CA ILE A 29 -13.52 21.70 -0.93
C ILE A 29 -13.88 20.45 -1.71
N ASN A 30 -14.13 20.59 -3.02
CA ASN A 30 -14.34 19.43 -3.89
C ASN A 30 -13.03 18.67 -4.14
N ILE A 31 -13.05 17.35 -3.95
CA ILE A 31 -11.86 16.51 -4.09
C ILE A 31 -11.97 15.62 -5.33
N THR A 32 -10.94 15.67 -6.18
CA THR A 32 -10.89 14.88 -7.41
C THR A 32 -10.44 13.44 -7.15
N LYS A 33 -10.82 12.51 -8.04
CA LYS A 33 -10.34 11.12 -8.01
C LYS A 33 -8.81 11.02 -8.11
N ALA A 34 -8.18 11.93 -8.87
CA ALA A 34 -6.72 11.99 -9.00
C ALA A 34 -6.05 12.34 -7.67
N THR A 35 -6.62 13.30 -6.93
CA THR A 35 -6.15 13.68 -5.58
C THR A 35 -6.25 12.50 -4.62
N ILE A 36 -7.38 11.78 -4.63
CA ILE A 36 -7.60 10.63 -3.75
C ILE A 36 -6.56 9.53 -4.02
N LEU A 37 -6.34 9.18 -5.28
CA LEU A 37 -5.34 8.16 -5.64
C LEU A 37 -3.92 8.58 -5.29
N THR A 38 -3.60 9.86 -5.47
CA THR A 38 -2.28 10.39 -5.12
C THR A 38 -2.04 10.27 -3.61
N ARG A 39 -3.02 10.64 -2.78
CA ARG A 39 -2.93 10.49 -1.31
C ARG A 39 -2.83 9.03 -0.89
N ALA A 40 -3.71 8.18 -1.43
CA ALA A 40 -3.67 6.74 -1.17
C ALA A 40 -2.32 6.11 -1.55
N PHE A 41 -1.72 6.56 -2.66
CA PHE A 41 -0.36 6.15 -3.03
C PHE A 41 0.70 6.66 -2.04
N GLN A 42 0.64 7.92 -1.60
CA GLN A 42 1.61 8.39 -0.61
C GLN A 42 1.49 7.64 0.72
N ASN A 43 0.27 7.41 1.22
CA ASN A 43 0.04 6.60 2.42
C ASN A 43 0.49 5.15 2.22
N SER A 44 0.34 4.58 1.02
CA SER A 44 0.79 3.21 0.77
C SER A 44 2.30 2.99 0.96
N LYS A 45 3.11 4.06 0.97
CA LYS A 45 4.54 4.00 1.29
C LYS A 45 4.80 3.75 2.78
N THR A 46 3.83 3.99 3.66
CA THR A 46 3.93 3.75 5.11
C THR A 46 3.42 2.36 5.51
N VAL A 47 2.72 1.66 4.61
CA VAL A 47 2.18 0.31 4.85
C VAL A 47 3.31 -0.70 4.86
N THR A 48 3.56 -1.30 6.03
CA THR A 48 4.54 -2.39 6.18
C THR A 48 3.89 -3.78 6.20
N ASN A 49 2.59 -3.88 6.53
CA ASN A 49 1.84 -5.14 6.54
C ASN A 49 0.70 -5.18 5.51
N TRP A 50 1.03 -5.51 4.25
CA TRP A 50 0.02 -5.65 3.19
C TRP A 50 -0.95 -6.81 3.44
N THR A 51 -0.51 -7.89 4.09
CA THR A 51 -1.37 -9.03 4.43
C THR A 51 -2.51 -8.61 5.35
N LYS A 52 -2.22 -7.77 6.35
CA LYS A 52 -3.21 -7.17 7.25
C LYS A 52 -4.22 -6.33 6.48
N VAL A 53 -3.76 -5.47 5.57
CA VAL A 53 -4.65 -4.67 4.71
C VAL A 53 -5.55 -5.55 3.86
N VAL A 54 -5.00 -6.60 3.26
CA VAL A 54 -5.75 -7.53 2.40
C VAL A 54 -6.84 -8.25 3.20
N GLN A 55 -6.51 -8.77 4.38
CA GLN A 55 -7.38 -9.61 5.20
C GLN A 55 -8.35 -8.84 6.10
N ASP A 56 -8.14 -7.53 6.28
CA ASP A 56 -9.01 -6.71 7.13
C ASP A 56 -10.47 -6.71 6.62
N ASN A 57 -11.43 -6.96 7.50
CA ASN A 57 -12.86 -6.94 7.17
C ASN A 57 -13.61 -5.87 7.98
N SER A 58 -12.88 -4.88 8.50
CA SER A 58 -13.45 -3.88 9.40
C SER A 58 -14.29 -2.82 8.70
N ILE A 59 -13.99 -2.56 7.41
CA ILE A 59 -14.74 -1.61 6.60
C ILE A 59 -16.04 -2.26 6.16
N SER A 60 -17.16 -1.78 6.70
CA SER A 60 -18.49 -2.30 6.38
C SER A 60 -18.86 -2.02 4.92
N LEU A 61 -19.28 -3.07 4.21
CA LEU A 61 -19.66 -3.02 2.79
C LEU A 61 -21.17 -2.92 2.55
N LYS A 62 -21.95 -2.51 3.57
CA LYS A 62 -23.42 -2.55 3.56
C LYS A 62 -24.07 -1.72 2.44
N ASN A 63 -23.38 -0.69 1.93
CA ASN A 63 -23.91 0.24 0.92
C ASN A 63 -23.04 0.27 -0.36
N ILE A 64 -22.44 -0.86 -0.75
CA ILE A 64 -21.72 -0.92 -2.03
C ILE A 64 -22.69 -0.59 -3.18
N TYR A 65 -23.90 -1.15 -3.15
CA TYR A 65 -24.86 -1.03 -4.25
C TYR A 65 -25.90 0.08 -4.01
N PRO A 66 -26.34 0.79 -5.07
CA PRO A 66 -25.98 0.58 -6.47
C PRO A 66 -24.58 1.13 -6.82
N VAL A 67 -23.90 0.46 -7.76
CA VAL A 67 -22.66 0.94 -8.40
C VAL A 67 -22.97 1.15 -9.87
N GLU A 68 -22.79 2.37 -10.36
CA GLU A 68 -22.99 2.66 -11.78
C GLU A 68 -21.81 2.14 -12.63
N GLU A 69 -22.06 1.71 -13.87
CA GLU A 69 -20.99 1.21 -14.75
C GLU A 69 -19.87 2.24 -14.98
N LYS A 70 -20.20 3.53 -14.95
CA LYS A 70 -19.24 4.63 -15.08
C LYS A 70 -18.26 4.70 -13.90
N GLU A 71 -18.66 4.22 -12.73
CA GLU A 71 -17.80 4.17 -11.54
C GLU A 71 -16.78 3.04 -11.60
N LEU A 72 -17.06 1.99 -12.37
CA LEU A 72 -16.15 0.86 -12.59
C LEU A 72 -15.03 1.19 -13.59
N LYS A 73 -15.08 2.36 -14.24
CA LYS A 73 -14.02 2.89 -15.10
C LYS A 73 -13.35 4.06 -14.41
N LEU A 74 -12.16 3.83 -13.89
CA LEU A 74 -11.31 4.90 -13.36
C LEU A 74 -10.50 5.47 -14.51
N ASN A 75 -10.73 6.74 -14.83
CA ASN A 75 -10.01 7.47 -15.86
C ASN A 75 -9.60 8.85 -15.32
N VAL A 76 -8.31 9.03 -15.05
CA VAL A 76 -7.78 10.24 -14.41
C VAL A 76 -6.39 10.59 -14.96
N ALA A 77 -6.03 11.88 -14.95
CA ALA A 77 -4.66 12.31 -15.18
C ALA A 77 -3.89 12.26 -13.86
N LEU A 78 -2.74 11.57 -13.84
CA LEU A 78 -1.84 11.48 -12.67
C LEU A 78 -0.44 11.96 -13.05
N SER A 79 0.39 12.28 -12.05
CA SER A 79 1.83 12.42 -12.31
C SER A 79 2.43 11.07 -12.71
N ASP A 80 3.52 11.12 -13.46
CA ASP A 80 4.15 9.90 -14.00
C ASP A 80 4.71 9.05 -12.84
N GLU A 81 5.22 9.70 -11.78
CA GLU A 81 5.63 9.05 -10.53
C GLU A 81 4.49 8.24 -9.90
N VAL A 82 3.30 8.83 -9.75
CA VAL A 82 2.16 8.15 -9.10
C VAL A 82 1.66 7.02 -9.98
N ALA A 83 1.54 7.24 -11.30
CA ALA A 83 1.06 6.22 -12.22
C ALA A 83 1.99 5.00 -12.26
N GLU A 84 3.31 5.21 -12.35
CA GLU A 84 4.29 4.12 -12.32
C GLU A 84 4.41 3.50 -10.93
N GLY A 85 4.34 4.32 -9.86
CA GLY A 85 4.33 3.86 -8.49
C GLY A 85 3.19 2.89 -8.20
N ILE A 86 1.97 3.19 -8.65
CA ILE A 86 0.82 2.29 -8.52
C ILE A 86 1.04 0.98 -9.30
N LYS A 87 1.68 1.03 -10.47
CA LYS A 87 1.96 -0.18 -11.26
C LYS A 87 2.94 -1.12 -10.56
N LYS A 88 3.93 -0.59 -9.84
CA LYS A 88 4.92 -1.39 -9.08
C LYS A 88 4.28 -2.26 -7.99
N TYR A 89 3.11 -1.90 -7.48
CA TYR A 89 2.38 -2.74 -6.52
C TYR A 89 1.92 -4.08 -7.10
N LYS A 90 2.00 -4.28 -8.43
CA LYS A 90 1.83 -5.61 -9.04
C LYS A 90 2.90 -6.63 -8.64
N GLU A 91 4.06 -6.16 -8.19
CA GLU A 91 5.16 -7.03 -7.72
C GLU A 91 5.01 -7.36 -6.23
N ILE A 92 4.45 -6.42 -5.45
CA ILE A 92 4.34 -6.53 -3.99
C ILE A 92 3.09 -7.31 -3.59
N LEU A 93 1.92 -6.92 -4.10
CA LEU A 93 0.63 -7.42 -3.64
C LEU A 93 0.35 -8.92 -3.89
N PRO A 94 0.88 -9.60 -4.93
CA PRO A 94 0.66 -11.03 -5.11
C PRO A 94 1.06 -11.86 -3.88
N SER A 95 2.16 -11.48 -3.21
CA SER A 95 2.62 -12.11 -1.97
C SER A 95 1.63 -11.95 -0.81
N ALA A 96 0.99 -10.78 -0.70
CA ALA A 96 0.01 -10.49 0.35
C ALA A 96 -1.36 -11.13 0.08
N THR A 97 -1.70 -11.36 -1.18
CA THR A 97 -2.96 -12.01 -1.59
C THR A 97 -2.83 -13.53 -1.75
N ASN A 98 -1.62 -14.09 -1.61
CA ASN A 98 -1.31 -15.48 -1.91
C ASN A 98 -1.73 -15.90 -3.34
N THR A 99 -1.48 -15.03 -4.31
CA THR A 99 -1.77 -15.28 -5.74
C THR A 99 -0.52 -15.10 -6.60
N GLN A 100 -0.50 -15.67 -7.80
CA GLN A 100 0.62 -15.53 -8.72
C GLN A 100 0.73 -14.12 -9.32
N SER A 101 -0.41 -13.44 -9.50
CA SER A 101 -0.46 -12.08 -10.03
C SER A 101 -1.70 -11.35 -9.52
N VAL A 102 -1.69 -10.02 -9.64
CA VAL A 102 -2.84 -9.16 -9.36
C VAL A 102 -3.06 -8.18 -10.51
N THR A 103 -4.33 -7.82 -10.74
CA THR A 103 -4.67 -6.79 -11.73
C THR A 103 -4.41 -5.40 -11.16
N LEU A 104 -4.24 -4.42 -12.04
CA LEU A 104 -4.05 -3.02 -11.61
C LEU A 104 -5.25 -2.49 -10.82
N GLY A 105 -6.47 -2.95 -11.12
CA GLY A 105 -7.67 -2.61 -10.37
C GLY A 105 -7.64 -3.14 -8.93
N ILE A 106 -7.06 -4.33 -8.72
CA ILE A 106 -6.82 -4.89 -7.38
C ILE A 106 -5.76 -4.07 -6.64
N CYS A 107 -4.69 -3.63 -7.31
CA CYS A 107 -3.71 -2.73 -6.72
C CYS A 107 -4.39 -1.44 -6.22
N VAL A 108 -5.17 -0.78 -7.08
CA VAL A 108 -5.93 0.42 -6.71
C VAL A 108 -6.86 0.14 -5.53
N LYS A 109 -7.56 -1.00 -5.50
CA LYS A 109 -8.44 -1.38 -4.40
C LYS A 109 -7.70 -1.39 -3.06
N PHE A 110 -6.54 -2.07 -2.98
CA PHE A 110 -5.81 -2.18 -1.71
C PHE A 110 -5.12 -0.88 -1.29
N LEU A 111 -4.69 -0.05 -2.24
CA LEU A 111 -4.19 1.29 -1.94
C LEU A 111 -5.28 2.16 -1.28
N LEU A 112 -6.48 2.16 -1.85
CA LEU A 112 -7.63 2.89 -1.30
C LEU A 112 -8.06 2.32 0.06
N LYS A 113 -8.00 1.00 0.21
CA LYS A 113 -8.31 0.33 1.48
C LYS A 113 -7.31 0.73 2.57
N ALA A 114 -6.01 0.73 2.26
CA ALA A 114 -4.97 1.15 3.20
C ALA A 114 -5.18 2.60 3.67
N GLU A 115 -5.49 3.52 2.74
CA GLU A 115 -5.87 4.90 3.09
C GLU A 115 -7.06 4.94 4.04
N LEU A 116 -8.15 4.23 3.72
CA LEU A 116 -9.32 4.20 4.59
C LEU A 116 -9.01 3.65 5.98
N MET A 117 -8.20 2.59 6.07
CA MET A 117 -7.77 2.03 7.34
C MET A 117 -6.99 3.05 8.17
N THR A 118 -6.05 3.78 7.57
CA THR A 118 -5.33 4.88 8.24
C THR A 118 -6.30 5.95 8.74
N GLN A 119 -7.26 6.38 7.93
CA GLN A 119 -8.29 7.36 8.29
C GLN A 119 -9.26 6.87 9.38
N LEU A 120 -9.28 5.57 9.66
CA LEU A 120 -10.07 4.95 10.73
C LEU A 120 -9.22 4.64 11.98
N ASN A 121 -7.95 5.09 12.02
CA ASN A 121 -6.97 4.79 13.06
C ASN A 121 -6.68 3.29 13.21
N HIS A 122 -6.80 2.52 12.13
CA HIS A 122 -6.41 1.12 12.14
C HIS A 122 -4.91 1.04 11.87
N ASP A 123 -4.19 0.39 12.78
CA ASP A 123 -2.76 0.18 12.62
C ASP A 123 -2.49 -0.68 11.37
N ILE A 124 -1.79 -0.12 10.39
CA ILE A 124 -1.38 -0.80 9.15
C ILE A 124 0.11 -1.19 9.18
N SER A 125 0.78 -0.97 10.31
CA SER A 125 2.16 -1.35 10.54
C SER A 125 2.28 -2.72 11.22
N GLU A 126 3.41 -3.40 11.00
CA GLU A 126 3.81 -4.52 11.84
C GLU A 126 4.27 -4.02 13.21
N PRO A 127 3.91 -4.69 14.31
CA PRO A 127 4.52 -4.39 15.60
C PRO A 127 6.04 -4.60 15.51
N GLU A 128 6.83 -3.73 16.17
CA GLU A 128 8.32 -3.70 16.14
C GLU A 128 9.00 -5.08 16.23
N LYS A 129 8.36 -6.04 16.92
CA LYS A 129 8.82 -7.42 17.06
C LYS A 129 8.97 -8.20 15.74
N ASP A 130 8.25 -7.86 14.67
CA ASP A 130 8.38 -8.56 13.38
C ASP A 130 9.51 -7.97 12.50
N PHE A 131 9.81 -6.68 12.64
CA PHE A 131 10.97 -6.06 12.00
C PHE A 131 12.27 -6.73 12.47
N ASP A 132 12.45 -6.90 13.78
CA ASP A 132 13.63 -7.58 14.34
C ASP A 132 13.79 -9.00 13.79
N LYS A 133 12.66 -9.70 13.63
CA LYS A 133 12.63 -11.06 13.10
C LYS A 133 13.03 -11.10 11.62
N LYS A 134 12.48 -10.21 10.80
CA LYS A 134 12.82 -10.10 9.37
C LYS A 134 14.25 -9.62 9.15
N PHE A 135 14.71 -8.68 9.97
CA PHE A 135 16.09 -8.21 9.95
C PHE A 135 17.07 -9.33 10.28
N SER A 136 16.76 -10.17 11.27
CA SER A 136 17.54 -11.36 11.61
C SER A 136 17.57 -12.39 10.48
N ILE A 137 16.47 -12.53 9.72
CA ILE A 137 16.42 -13.41 8.54
C ILE A 137 17.33 -12.86 7.43
N LEU A 138 17.26 -11.56 7.15
CA LEU A 138 18.11 -10.90 6.15
C LEU A 138 19.60 -11.02 6.50
N GLU A 139 19.96 -10.82 7.76
CA GLU A 139 21.34 -10.99 8.24
C GLU A 139 21.86 -12.40 7.95
N LYS A 140 21.06 -13.44 8.22
CA LYS A 140 21.43 -14.83 7.91
C LYS A 140 21.61 -15.07 6.41
N GLN A 141 20.71 -14.56 5.59
CA GLN A 141 20.82 -14.69 4.12
C GLN A 141 22.07 -13.99 3.58
N LEU A 142 22.43 -12.82 4.11
CA LEU A 142 23.64 -12.11 3.70
C LEU A 142 24.91 -12.87 4.12
N LEU A 143 24.92 -13.48 5.30
CA LEU A 143 26.05 -14.30 5.76
C LEU A 143 26.28 -15.55 4.90
N GLU A 144 25.22 -16.12 4.32
CA GLU A 144 25.33 -17.27 3.40
C GLU A 144 25.96 -16.90 2.05
N ILE A 145 25.83 -15.64 1.60
CA ILE A 145 26.32 -15.17 0.29
C ILE A 145 27.72 -14.58 0.40
N VAL A 146 28.07 -14.01 1.55
CA VAL A 146 29.35 -13.35 1.76
C VAL A 146 30.43 -14.34 2.18
N ALA A 147 31.62 -14.20 1.60
CA ALA A 147 32.77 -15.04 1.94
C ALA A 147 33.11 -14.95 3.45
N PRO A 148 33.50 -16.06 4.11
CA PRO A 148 33.75 -16.08 5.57
C PRO A 148 34.72 -15.02 6.07
N VAL A 149 35.73 -14.68 5.27
CA VAL A 149 36.71 -13.61 5.55
C VAL A 149 36.05 -12.25 5.83
N ASN A 150 34.88 -11.99 5.25
CA ASN A 150 34.18 -10.71 5.33
C ASN A 150 33.00 -10.72 6.33
N HIS A 151 32.73 -11.85 7.01
CA HIS A 151 31.60 -11.97 7.93
C HIS A 151 31.65 -10.94 9.06
N LYS A 152 32.83 -10.69 9.63
CA LYS A 152 33.01 -9.71 10.69
C LYS A 152 32.63 -8.29 10.25
N LEU A 153 33.15 -7.87 9.08
CA LEU A 153 32.86 -6.56 8.51
C LEU A 153 31.36 -6.41 8.18
N LEU A 154 30.73 -7.48 7.69
CA LEU A 154 29.30 -7.51 7.40
C LEU A 154 28.47 -7.35 8.68
N SER A 155 28.74 -8.14 9.72
CA SER A 155 28.03 -8.04 11.01
C SER A 155 28.18 -6.65 11.63
N ASP A 156 29.38 -6.06 11.61
CA ASP A 156 29.61 -4.71 12.13
C ASP A 156 28.81 -3.65 11.32
N THR A 157 28.73 -3.82 9.99
CA THR A 157 27.96 -2.91 9.12
C THR A 157 26.45 -3.03 9.38
N ILE A 158 25.95 -4.26 9.50
CA ILE A 158 24.54 -4.55 9.80
C ILE A 158 24.16 -4.01 11.18
N TRP A 159 25.01 -4.20 12.19
CA TRP A 159 24.81 -3.67 13.54
C TRP A 159 24.78 -2.14 13.56
N ASN A 160 25.72 -1.48 12.88
CA ASN A 160 25.75 -0.02 12.76
C ASN A 160 24.52 0.51 12.03
N PHE A 161 24.06 -0.19 10.97
CA PHE A 161 22.84 0.17 10.27
C PHE A 161 21.63 0.08 11.21
N LYS A 162 21.45 -1.04 11.92
CA LYS A 162 20.32 -1.26 12.83
C LYS A 162 20.22 -0.18 13.91
N ASN A 163 21.35 0.18 14.52
CA ASN A 163 21.38 1.12 15.64
C ASN A 163 21.34 2.60 15.23
N ASN A 164 21.52 2.92 13.95
CA ASN A 164 21.37 4.30 13.46
C ASN A 164 19.89 4.73 13.29
N PHE A 165 18.95 3.78 13.26
CA PHE A 165 17.51 4.06 13.17
C PHE A 165 16.78 3.99 14.53
N ILE A 166 17.47 3.59 15.60
CA ILE A 166 16.96 3.63 16.97
C ILE A 166 17.38 4.99 17.58
N LYS A 167 16.59 6.02 17.32
CA LYS A 167 16.64 7.32 18.02
C LYS A 167 15.25 7.73 18.42
#